data_AF-A0A820CCB1-F1
#
_entry.id   AF-A0A820CCB1-F1
#
_cell.length_a   1.000
_cell.length_b   1.000
_cell.length_c   1.000
_cell.angle_alpha   90.00
_cell.angle_beta   90.00
_cell.angle_gamma   90.00
#
_symmetry.space_group_name_H-M   'P 1'
#
loop_
_entity.id
_entity.type
_entity.pdbx_description
1 polymer ?
#
loop_
_entity_poly.entity_id
_entity_poly.type
_entity_poly.pdbx_seq_one_letter_code
_entity_poly.pdbx_strand_id
1 'polypeptide(L)'
;KQTNLGDSIHCQKNRHLSLLLSLDHIRIFAMRRPKPECLTNENWLVYNVTSTTKEKWCSEFSPFFLGPIELYSNNKDGKMFIAKNMENAWQFCKVYKQFTDADGYSPSQAYWQWAENGWNDSKPHRFPLGRKASKPLYSLWNEKKLNYIEARKIIYAPLYAK
;
A
#
# COMPACT_ATOMS: atom_id res chain seq x y z
N LYS A 1 -9.70 4.76 22.85
CA LYS A 1 -9.53 3.50 22.05
C LYS A 1 -8.04 3.25 21.94
N GLN A 2 -7.59 2.02 22.19
CA GLN A 2 -6.19 1.64 21.98
C GLN A 2 -5.89 1.56 20.48
N THR A 3 -4.69 1.99 20.09
CA THR A 3 -4.15 1.79 18.74
C THR A 3 -3.68 0.34 18.58
N ASN A 4 -3.43 -0.07 17.34
CA ASN A 4 -2.81 -1.37 17.05
C ASN A 4 -1.35 -1.47 17.57
N LEU A 5 -0.82 -0.40 18.16
CA LEU A 5 0.52 -0.30 18.76
C LEU A 5 0.47 -0.22 20.29
N GLY A 6 -0.72 -0.24 20.90
CA GLY A 6 -0.89 -0.19 22.36
C GLY A 6 -1.17 1.20 22.94
N ASP A 7 -1.06 2.27 22.15
CA ASP A 7 -1.24 3.64 22.63
C ASP A 7 -2.70 3.99 22.88
N SER A 8 -3.01 4.77 23.91
CA SER A 8 -4.35 5.35 24.10
C SER A 8 -4.49 6.67 23.35
N ILE A 9 -5.53 6.79 22.51
CA ILE A 9 -5.87 8.04 21.81
C ILE A 9 -6.93 8.84 22.60
N HIS A 10 -6.71 10.15 22.76
CA HIS A 10 -7.70 11.09 23.26
C HIS A 10 -8.24 12.02 22.15
N CYS A 11 -9.56 12.25 22.17
CA CYS A 11 -10.24 13.13 21.22
C CYS A 11 -10.13 14.59 21.68
N GLN A 12 -9.52 15.45 20.87
CA GLN A 12 -9.60 16.89 21.09
C GLN A 12 -11.02 17.37 20.75
N LYS A 13 -11.87 17.50 21.77
CA LYS A 13 -13.02 18.41 21.69
C LYS A 13 -12.59 19.68 22.42
N ASN A 14 -12.52 20.79 21.70
CA ASN A 14 -12.41 22.15 22.23
C ASN A 14 -11.10 22.51 22.95
N ARG A 15 -10.01 22.67 22.19
CA ARG A 15 -8.96 23.62 22.57
C ARG A 15 -8.63 24.49 21.36
N HIS A 16 -9.24 25.67 21.32
CA HIS A 16 -8.63 26.83 20.67
C HIS A 16 -7.27 27.03 21.33
N LEU A 17 -6.21 26.48 20.77
CA LEU A 17 -4.86 26.73 21.24
C LEU A 17 -3.92 26.70 20.04
N SER A 18 -3.59 27.92 19.63
CA SER A 18 -2.38 28.35 18.95
C SER A 18 -1.12 27.86 19.69
N LEU A 19 -0.88 26.55 19.68
CA LEU A 19 0.41 25.98 20.01
C LEU A 19 1.09 25.71 18.68
N LEU A 20 2.02 26.61 18.35
CA LEU A 20 3.18 26.31 17.50
C LEU A 20 3.88 25.09 18.11
N LEU A 21 3.36 23.90 17.81
CA LEU A 21 4.05 22.65 18.05
C LEU A 21 5.31 22.73 17.20
N SER A 22 6.49 22.64 17.82
CA SER A 22 7.69 22.39 17.03
C SER A 22 7.44 21.10 16.25
N LEU A 23 7.68 21.14 14.95
CA LEU A 23 7.34 20.07 14.00
C LEU A 23 8.20 18.80 14.21
N ASP A 24 8.95 18.72 15.31
CA ASP A 24 9.98 17.71 15.56
C ASP A 24 9.40 16.30 15.79
N HIS A 25 8.07 16.17 15.95
CA HIS A 25 7.43 14.91 16.33
C HIS A 25 6.11 14.65 15.56
N ILE A 26 6.19 14.48 14.23
CA ILE A 26 5.06 14.00 13.40
C ILE A 26 5.18 12.49 13.15
N ARG A 27 4.10 11.74 13.41
CA ARG A 27 3.97 10.33 13.02
C ARG A 27 2.70 10.12 12.19
N ILE A 28 2.87 9.70 10.94
CA ILE A 28 1.75 9.41 10.04
C ILE A 28 1.32 7.95 10.23
N PHE A 29 0.04 7.72 10.56
CA PHE A 29 -0.49 6.37 10.77
C PHE A 29 -1.68 6.07 9.86
N ALA A 30 -1.64 4.91 9.19
CA ALA A 30 -2.82 4.33 8.56
C ALA A 30 -3.69 3.59 9.59
N MET A 31 -4.31 4.33 10.53
CA MET A 31 -5.24 3.72 11.49
C MET A 31 -6.66 3.64 10.94
N ARG A 32 -7.34 2.51 11.18
CA ARG A 32 -8.80 2.45 11.07
C ARG A 32 -9.41 3.32 12.17
N ARG A 33 -9.82 4.54 11.80
CA ARG A 33 -10.72 5.45 12.55
C ARG A 33 -10.15 6.16 13.81
N PRO A 34 -8.98 6.83 13.79
CA PRO A 34 -8.84 8.02 14.60
C PRO A 34 -9.71 9.15 14.00
N LYS A 35 -10.15 10.10 14.82
CA LYS A 35 -10.66 11.37 14.28
C LYS A 35 -9.53 12.06 13.50
N PRO A 36 -9.84 12.92 12.52
CA PRO A 36 -8.86 13.42 11.55
C PRO A 36 -7.60 14.04 12.16
N GLU A 37 -7.66 14.48 13.42
CA GLU A 37 -6.50 14.83 14.22
C GLU A 37 -6.68 14.24 15.63
N CYS A 38 -5.70 13.46 16.09
CA CYS A 38 -5.61 13.09 17.49
C CYS A 38 -4.17 13.13 17.98
N LEU A 39 -4.00 13.50 19.26
CA LEU A 39 -2.72 13.40 19.94
C LEU A 39 -2.62 12.05 20.65
N THR A 40 -1.46 11.43 20.55
CA THR A 40 -1.08 10.34 21.47
C THR A 40 -0.75 10.89 22.84
N ASN A 41 -0.64 10.04 23.86
CA ASN A 41 -0.13 10.44 25.19
C ASN A 41 1.27 11.07 25.14
N GLU A 42 2.08 10.68 24.16
CA GLU A 42 3.44 11.20 23.92
C GLU A 42 3.45 12.46 23.04
N ASN A 43 2.31 13.16 22.88
CA ASN A 43 2.19 14.39 22.08
C ASN A 43 2.49 14.27 20.56
N TRP A 44 2.45 13.08 19.97
CA TRP A 44 2.52 12.93 18.51
C TRP A 44 1.21 13.35 17.83
N LEU A 45 1.33 14.11 16.75
CA LEU A 45 0.23 14.37 15.82
C LEU A 45 -0.03 13.13 14.95
N VAL A 46 -1.28 12.71 14.90
CA VAL A 46 -1.71 11.53 14.14
C VAL A 46 -2.79 11.90 13.14
N TYR A 47 -2.53 11.59 11.87
CA TYR A 47 -3.42 11.84 10.75
C TYR A 47 -4.04 10.55 10.20
N ASN A 48 -5.31 10.62 9.81
CA ASN A 48 -6.00 9.53 9.13
C ASN A 48 -5.70 9.54 7.62
N VAL A 49 -4.71 8.78 7.17
CA VAL A 49 -4.35 8.69 5.73
C VAL A 49 -5.12 7.64 4.93
N THR A 50 -6.32 7.28 5.38
CA THR A 50 -7.15 6.32 4.63
C THR A 50 -7.84 7.00 3.46
N SER A 51 -8.16 6.23 2.41
CA SER A 51 -8.89 6.73 1.23
C SER A 51 -10.27 7.33 1.53
N THR A 52 -10.81 7.09 2.73
CA THR A 52 -12.13 7.57 3.15
C THR A 52 -12.08 8.80 4.06
N THR A 53 -10.90 9.39 4.26
CA THR A 53 -10.77 10.62 5.06
C THR A 53 -11.37 11.82 4.31
N LYS A 54 -11.80 12.85 5.04
CA LYS A 54 -12.47 14.04 4.45
C LYS A 54 -11.46 15.05 3.93
N GLU A 55 -10.29 15.10 4.56
CA GLU A 55 -9.19 16.00 4.27
C GLU A 55 -8.45 15.47 3.05
N LYS A 56 -8.56 16.18 1.92
CA LYS A 56 -8.04 15.71 0.63
C LYS A 56 -6.54 15.37 0.68
N TRP A 57 -5.74 16.20 1.32
CA TRP A 57 -4.30 15.96 1.43
C TRP A 57 -3.98 14.66 2.20
N CYS A 58 -4.79 14.27 3.19
CA CYS A 58 -4.61 13.02 3.91
C CYS A 58 -4.91 11.79 3.03
N SER A 59 -5.94 11.85 2.18
CA SER A 59 -6.27 10.72 1.30
C SER A 59 -5.22 10.51 0.22
N GLU A 60 -4.48 11.54 -0.19
CA GLU A 60 -3.39 11.42 -1.18
C GLU A 60 -2.28 10.46 -0.74
N PHE A 61 -2.07 10.30 0.58
CA PHE A 61 -1.15 9.30 1.15
C PHE A 61 -1.70 7.86 1.16
N SER A 62 -2.98 7.66 0.83
CA SER A 62 -3.57 6.31 0.78
C SER A 62 -2.95 5.50 -0.36
N PRO A 63 -2.68 4.18 -0.17
CA PRO A 63 -2.22 3.31 -1.26
C PRO A 63 -3.12 3.31 -2.50
N PHE A 64 -4.38 3.68 -2.32
CA PHE A 64 -5.39 3.72 -3.39
C PHE A 64 -5.20 4.89 -4.36
N PHE A 65 -4.53 5.95 -3.91
CA PHE A 65 -4.35 7.19 -4.67
C PHE A 65 -2.87 7.52 -4.89
N LEU A 66 -1.97 7.02 -4.03
CA LEU A 66 -0.53 7.18 -4.14
C LEU A 66 -0.02 6.55 -5.45
N GLY A 67 0.53 7.37 -6.35
CA GLY A 67 1.09 6.95 -7.63
C GLY A 67 1.32 8.13 -8.57
N PRO A 68 1.93 7.93 -9.76
CA PRO A 68 2.37 6.64 -10.31
C PRO A 68 3.55 6.02 -9.55
N ILE A 69 3.72 4.71 -9.65
CA ILE A 69 4.75 3.93 -8.96
C ILE A 69 5.61 3.19 -9.97
N GLU A 70 6.90 3.52 -10.00
CA GLU A 70 7.90 2.80 -10.77
C GLU A 70 8.22 1.45 -10.12
N LEU A 71 8.18 0.38 -10.91
CA LEU A 71 8.38 -0.98 -10.43
C LEU A 71 9.82 -1.47 -10.69
N TYR A 72 10.01 -2.41 -11.60
CA TYR A 72 11.31 -2.91 -12.07
C TYR A 72 11.36 -2.91 -13.61
N SER A 73 12.55 -2.99 -14.17
CA SER A 73 12.76 -3.00 -15.62
C SER A 73 12.24 -4.29 -16.22
N ASN A 74 11.56 -4.18 -17.36
CA ASN A 74 11.18 -5.31 -18.19
C ASN A 74 12.43 -5.87 -18.88
N ASN A 75 12.65 -7.17 -18.76
CA ASN A 75 13.83 -7.84 -19.29
C ASN A 75 13.81 -7.97 -20.82
N LYS A 76 12.68 -7.70 -21.48
CA LYS A 76 12.55 -7.78 -22.94
C LYS A 76 13.02 -6.53 -23.67
N ASP A 77 12.70 -5.35 -23.15
CA ASP A 77 12.93 -4.06 -23.81
C ASP A 77 13.68 -3.05 -22.92
N GLY A 78 14.02 -3.44 -21.69
CA GLY A 78 14.66 -2.57 -20.69
C GLY A 78 13.73 -1.48 -20.14
N LYS A 79 12.46 -1.45 -20.54
CA LYS A 79 11.51 -0.41 -20.15
C LYS A 79 11.01 -0.63 -18.73
N MET A 80 10.86 0.44 -17.97
CA MET A 80 10.29 0.37 -16.63
C MET A 80 8.79 0.06 -16.66
N PHE A 81 8.37 -0.94 -15.88
CA PHE A 81 6.94 -1.09 -15.55
C PHE A 81 6.51 0.02 -14.60
N ILE A 82 5.32 0.57 -14.84
CA ILE A 82 4.72 1.64 -14.02
C ILE A 82 3.31 1.21 -13.64
N ALA A 83 3.00 1.26 -12.35
CA ALA A 83 1.64 1.13 -11.86
C ALA A 83 1.03 2.51 -11.60
N LYS A 84 -0.26 2.69 -11.90
CA LYS A 84 -0.94 3.97 -11.67
C LYS A 84 -1.16 4.30 -10.19
N ASN A 85 -1.19 3.27 -9.33
CA ASN A 85 -1.29 3.44 -7.88
C ASN A 85 -0.58 2.30 -7.14
N MET A 86 -0.26 2.57 -5.87
CA MET A 86 0.48 1.67 -4.99
C MET A 86 -0.29 0.39 -4.64
N GLU A 87 -1.63 0.45 -4.52
CA GLU A 87 -2.44 -0.75 -4.33
C GLU A 87 -2.29 -1.70 -5.53
N ASN A 88 -2.36 -1.19 -6.76
CA ASN A 88 -2.17 -2.00 -7.97
C ASN A 88 -0.72 -2.50 -8.09
N ALA A 89 0.28 -1.67 -7.79
CA ALA A 89 1.68 -2.10 -7.72
C ALA A 89 1.85 -3.33 -6.81
N TRP A 90 1.23 -3.30 -5.63
CA TRP A 90 1.30 -4.37 -4.64
C TRP A 90 0.46 -5.60 -4.99
N GLN A 91 -0.72 -5.42 -5.59
CA GLN A 91 -1.65 -6.52 -5.79
C GLN A 91 -1.29 -7.37 -7.01
N PHE A 92 -0.81 -6.73 -8.07
CA PHE A 92 -0.47 -7.39 -9.33
C PHE A 92 0.98 -7.92 -9.37
N CYS A 93 1.77 -7.72 -8.32
CA CYS A 93 3.02 -8.48 -8.14
C CYS A 93 2.77 -9.90 -7.59
N LYS A 94 1.54 -10.25 -7.23
CA LYS A 94 1.20 -11.56 -6.64
C LYS A 94 0.89 -12.57 -7.72
N VAL A 95 1.54 -13.73 -7.64
CA VAL A 95 1.28 -14.86 -8.54
C VAL A 95 0.32 -15.84 -7.87
N TYR A 96 -0.73 -16.21 -8.60
CA TYR A 96 -1.74 -17.19 -8.18
C TYR A 96 -1.59 -18.48 -9.00
N LYS A 97 -2.11 -19.60 -8.48
CA LYS A 97 -1.99 -20.92 -9.13
C LYS A 97 -2.53 -20.97 -10.57
N GLN A 98 -3.52 -20.15 -10.92
CA GLN A 98 -4.06 -20.07 -12.29
C GLN A 98 -3.14 -19.31 -13.27
N PHE A 99 -2.12 -18.64 -12.74
CA PHE A 99 -1.16 -17.82 -13.47
C PHE A 99 0.24 -18.44 -13.48
N THR A 100 0.35 -19.72 -13.14
CA THR A 100 1.58 -20.48 -13.27
C THR A 100 1.55 -21.37 -14.50
N ASP A 101 2.72 -21.80 -14.96
CA ASP A 101 2.90 -22.87 -15.94
C ASP A 101 2.39 -24.24 -15.45
N ALA A 102 2.52 -25.27 -16.30
CA ALA A 102 2.09 -26.64 -15.99
C ALA A 102 2.82 -27.22 -14.77
N ASP A 103 4.06 -26.81 -14.55
CA ASP A 103 4.88 -27.21 -13.40
C ASP A 103 4.50 -26.44 -12.11
N GLY A 104 3.61 -25.46 -12.23
CA GLY A 104 3.11 -24.67 -11.10
C GLY A 104 4.14 -23.71 -10.51
N TYR A 105 5.27 -23.52 -11.19
CA TYR A 105 6.42 -22.84 -10.62
C TYR A 105 6.62 -21.46 -11.24
N SER A 106 6.57 -21.30 -12.56
CA SER A 106 6.91 -20.04 -13.23
C SER A 106 5.66 -19.26 -13.64
N PRO A 107 5.71 -17.92 -13.66
CA PRO A 107 4.59 -17.12 -14.15
C PRO A 107 4.33 -17.41 -15.63
N SER A 108 3.08 -17.71 -15.98
CA SER A 108 2.67 -17.93 -17.37
C SER A 108 2.57 -16.62 -18.15
N GLN A 109 2.39 -16.68 -19.48
CA GLN A 109 2.12 -15.48 -20.27
C GLN A 109 0.84 -14.76 -19.81
N ALA A 110 -0.17 -15.51 -19.36
CA ALA A 110 -1.42 -14.96 -18.84
C ALA A 110 -1.20 -14.14 -17.56
N TYR A 111 -0.21 -14.50 -16.72
CA TYR A 111 0.19 -13.69 -15.57
C TYR A 111 0.61 -12.29 -16.01
N TRP A 112 1.54 -12.21 -16.97
CA TRP A 112 2.13 -10.94 -17.40
C TRP A 112 1.09 -10.02 -18.02
N GLN A 113 0.22 -10.56 -18.87
CA GLN A 113 -0.92 -9.81 -19.41
C GLN A 113 -1.85 -9.29 -18.31
N TRP A 114 -2.19 -10.14 -17.33
CA TRP A 114 -3.02 -9.74 -16.20
C TRP A 114 -2.37 -8.67 -15.32
N ALA A 115 -1.08 -8.83 -15.02
CA ALA A 115 -0.31 -7.92 -14.18
C ALA A 115 -0.16 -6.54 -14.84
N GLU A 116 0.23 -6.50 -16.12
CA GLU A 116 0.38 -5.26 -16.88
C GLU A 116 -0.95 -4.50 -17.01
N ASN A 117 -2.05 -5.21 -17.28
CA ASN A 117 -3.38 -4.60 -17.31
C ASN A 117 -3.74 -4.00 -15.94
N GLY A 118 -3.43 -4.72 -14.86
CA GLY A 118 -3.67 -4.28 -13.50
C GLY A 118 -2.85 -3.07 -13.08
N TRP A 119 -1.56 -3.04 -13.41
CA TRP A 119 -0.69 -1.89 -13.18
C TRP A 119 -1.18 -0.65 -13.96
N ASN A 120 -1.67 -0.85 -15.18
CA ASN A 120 -2.20 0.23 -16.03
C ASN A 120 -3.63 0.67 -15.69
N ASP A 121 -4.34 0.01 -14.77
CA ASP A 121 -5.68 0.42 -14.34
C ASP A 121 -5.59 1.58 -13.33
N SER A 122 -6.40 2.62 -13.52
CA SER A 122 -6.48 3.75 -12.59
C SER A 122 -7.27 3.39 -11.33
N LYS A 123 -8.13 2.37 -11.38
CA LYS A 123 -8.90 1.91 -10.23
C LYS A 123 -8.03 1.01 -9.34
N PRO A 124 -7.96 1.27 -8.02
CA PRO A 124 -7.21 0.42 -7.09
C PRO A 124 -7.96 -0.90 -6.82
N HIS A 125 -7.27 -2.02 -7.00
CA HIS A 125 -7.84 -3.38 -6.87
C HIS A 125 -7.37 -4.10 -5.61
N ARG A 126 -8.10 -3.94 -4.51
CA ARG A 126 -7.77 -4.63 -3.25
C ARG A 126 -7.85 -6.16 -3.33
N PHE A 127 -8.75 -6.66 -4.17
CA PHE A 127 -8.99 -8.09 -4.37
C PHE A 127 -9.20 -8.32 -5.87
N PRO A 128 -8.13 -8.31 -6.69
CA PRO A 128 -8.25 -8.35 -8.15
C PRO A 128 -8.88 -9.66 -8.66
N LEU A 129 -8.81 -10.74 -7.87
CA LEU A 129 -9.46 -12.03 -8.16
C LEU A 129 -10.70 -12.28 -7.29
N GLY A 130 -11.18 -11.27 -6.57
CA GLY A 130 -12.29 -11.39 -5.62
C GLY A 130 -11.86 -11.85 -4.21
N ARG A 131 -12.75 -11.65 -3.23
CA ARG A 131 -12.45 -11.88 -1.80
C ARG A 131 -12.28 -13.35 -1.42
N LYS A 132 -12.85 -14.26 -2.21
CA LYS A 132 -12.81 -15.71 -2.00
C LYS A 132 -11.73 -16.39 -2.85
N ALA A 133 -10.89 -15.62 -3.54
CA ALA A 133 -9.80 -16.16 -4.33
C ALA A 133 -8.84 -16.98 -3.48
N SER A 134 -8.13 -17.90 -4.14
CA SER A 134 -7.04 -18.65 -3.53
C SER A 134 -5.93 -17.71 -3.06
N LYS A 135 -5.17 -18.15 -2.06
CA LYS A 135 -4.01 -17.41 -1.57
C LYS A 135 -2.97 -17.32 -2.70
N PRO A 136 -2.27 -16.18 -2.85
CA PRO A 136 -1.10 -16.12 -3.71
C PRO A 136 -0.07 -17.18 -3.33
N LEU A 137 0.62 -17.73 -4.32
CA LEU A 137 1.74 -18.65 -4.11
C LEU A 137 2.98 -17.88 -3.61
N TYR A 138 3.27 -16.76 -4.27
CA TYR A 138 4.39 -15.87 -3.96
C TYR A 138 4.14 -14.48 -4.59
N SER A 139 4.98 -13.51 -4.26
CA SER A 139 5.10 -12.26 -5.00
C SER A 139 6.33 -12.32 -5.92
N LEU A 140 6.18 -11.91 -7.17
CA LEU A 140 7.26 -11.80 -8.14
C LEU A 140 7.76 -10.36 -8.19
N TRP A 141 9.07 -10.18 -8.05
CA TRP A 141 9.71 -8.88 -8.15
C TRP A 141 11.10 -8.99 -8.76
N ASN A 142 11.29 -8.39 -9.94
CA ASN A 142 12.54 -8.46 -10.69
C ASN A 142 13.10 -9.90 -10.76
N GLU A 143 12.28 -10.82 -11.27
CA GLU A 143 12.53 -12.27 -11.37
C GLU A 143 12.68 -13.04 -10.04
N LYS A 144 12.67 -12.35 -8.90
CA LYS A 144 12.73 -13.00 -7.58
C LYS A 144 11.35 -13.36 -7.09
N LYS A 145 11.21 -14.59 -6.62
CA LYS A 145 10.01 -15.08 -5.92
C LYS A 145 10.18 -14.81 -4.43
N LEU A 146 9.26 -14.06 -3.87
CA LEU A 146 9.30 -13.62 -2.49
C LEU A 146 8.09 -14.18 -1.74
N ASN A 147 8.34 -14.68 -0.53
CA ASN A 147 7.25 -15.00 0.37
C ASN A 147 6.57 -13.71 0.89
N TYR A 148 5.49 -13.86 1.63
CA TYR A 148 4.70 -12.70 2.10
C TYR A 148 5.50 -11.68 2.91
N ILE A 149 6.37 -12.14 3.82
CA ILE A 149 7.14 -11.24 4.70
C ILE A 149 8.23 -10.53 3.89
N GLU A 150 8.95 -11.27 3.06
CA GLU A 150 9.97 -10.71 2.16
C GLU A 150 9.38 -9.70 1.20
N ALA A 151 8.24 -10.02 0.58
CA ALA A 151 7.56 -9.14 -0.35
C ALA A 151 7.16 -7.81 0.31
N ARG A 152 6.76 -7.80 1.59
CA ARG A 152 6.48 -6.53 2.28
C ARG A 152 7.74 -5.71 2.54
N LYS A 153 8.86 -6.36 2.85
CA LYS A 153 10.14 -5.70 3.13
C LYS A 153 10.81 -5.17 1.86
N ILE A 154 10.71 -5.90 0.75
CA ILE A 154 11.41 -5.59 -0.51
C ILE A 154 10.53 -4.77 -1.46
N ILE A 155 9.22 -5.02 -1.47
CA ILE A 155 8.29 -4.37 -2.39
C ILE A 155 7.46 -3.31 -1.64
N TYR A 156 6.60 -3.75 -0.71
CA TYR A 156 5.54 -2.87 -0.21
C TYR A 156 6.07 -1.65 0.54
N ALA A 157 6.91 -1.85 1.56
CA ALA A 157 7.41 -0.76 2.38
C ALA A 157 8.32 0.21 1.59
N PRO A 158 9.28 -0.27 0.77
CA PRO A 158 10.11 0.63 -0.05
C PRO A 158 9.30 1.44 -1.06
N LEU A 159 8.33 0.83 -1.75
CA LEU A 159 7.51 1.56 -2.72
C LEU A 159 6.56 2.57 -2.05
N TYR A 160 6.07 2.27 -0.85
CA TYR A 160 5.17 3.17 -0.11
C TYR A 160 5.91 4.36 0.52
N ALA A 161 7.20 4.22 0.82
CA ALA A 161 8.01 5.23 1.52
C ALA A 161 8.81 6.16 0.58
N LYS A 162 8.74 5.93 -0.74
CA LYS A 162 9.30 6.84 -1.74
C LYS A 162 8.48 8.13 -1.81
#